data_AF-A0A962PEX0-F1
#
_entry.id   AF-A0A962PEX0-F1
#
_cell.length_a   1.000
_cell.length_b   1.000
_cell.length_c   1.000
_cell.angle_alpha   90.00
_cell.angle_beta   90.00
_cell.angle_gamma   90.00
#
_symmetry.space_group_name_H-M   'P 1'
#
loop_
_entity.id
_entity.type
_entity.pdbx_description
1 polymer ?
#
loop_
_entity_poly.entity_id
_entity_poly.type
_entity_poly.pdbx_seq_one_letter_code
_entity_poly.pdbx_strand_id
1 'polypeptide(L)'
;GGDPIRVPDSLPSGKNLVGFDPARIPTREAWLAGRQAIDELIAQHRKVHGKWPERLAFSLWAVEAMRHGGILESQAFYAMGVEPVWDRGGRVSGFEVVPREALGRPRVDVVLSVTGLYRDQFPNVMAHLAAAAAEVSRLDEDDNPVHKHSQKLLADLLQRDIPEDEARQMAQTRVFGSPTGVYGTGLEDASLASDTWEGEDKLARLYLDRMSHAFGPDSSQWDKAADFSELYAENLKTVDAALLARTSNLYGMLTTDDPFQYLGGIDLAVRHLTGKSPELYISNQRQRDKVSFQSADEFLAMEMTTRTFHPGWIKAMQEEGFAGALTLQDMTNNLWGWQVVAPTVVKAHQWQKMHDIYVMDSLDLDLNEWFQAHSAEARLRVMERLLDAIRKGYWNAPQQTQRELVAAYQASLEKNDLQAAHDKLAAFADRLAAGFGLNPVAFDSLGSPQAAVEVNTPATAVTQQVEGRKLEKTMRRGADADTQWWWLALLILPLFTGAYRQYRQTERT
;
A
#
# COMPACT_ATOMS: atom_id res chain seq x y z
N GLY A 1 18.19 2.10 -3.93
CA GLY A 1 17.34 0.93 -4.17
C GLY A 1 16.29 1.28 -5.20
N GLY A 2 15.26 0.46 -5.39
CA GLY A 2 14.17 0.76 -6.33
C GLY A 2 13.67 -0.48 -7.08
N ASP A 3 12.78 -0.25 -8.03
CA ASP A 3 12.36 -1.27 -9.00
C ASP A 3 13.42 -1.36 -10.11
N PRO A 4 14.07 -2.52 -10.34
CA PRO A 4 15.16 -2.65 -11.32
C PRO A 4 14.75 -2.39 -12.77
N ILE A 5 13.46 -2.48 -13.12
CA ILE A 5 12.97 -2.15 -14.46
C ILE A 5 12.97 -0.63 -14.65
N ARG A 6 12.59 0.11 -13.60
CA ARG A 6 12.54 1.58 -13.61
C ARG A 6 13.92 2.21 -13.42
N VAL A 7 14.70 1.63 -12.51
CA VAL A 7 16.03 2.10 -12.09
C VAL A 7 17.05 0.96 -12.25
N PRO A 8 17.52 0.66 -13.48
CA PRO A 8 18.47 -0.43 -13.73
C PRO A 8 19.75 -0.35 -12.89
N ASP A 9 20.18 0.87 -12.56
CA ASP A 9 21.34 1.14 -11.70
C ASP A 9 21.18 0.64 -10.25
N SER A 10 19.98 0.18 -9.86
CA SER A 10 19.78 -0.50 -8.59
C SER A 10 20.48 -1.86 -8.52
N LEU A 11 20.96 -2.39 -9.66
CA LEU A 11 21.71 -3.63 -9.77
C LEU A 11 23.24 -3.40 -9.69
N PRO A 12 24.04 -4.45 -9.39
CA PRO A 12 23.61 -5.72 -8.81
C PRO A 12 23.06 -5.56 -7.39
N SER A 13 22.34 -6.57 -6.91
CA SER A 13 21.91 -6.69 -5.52
C SER A 13 23.10 -6.91 -4.56
N GLY A 14 22.83 -7.02 -3.26
CA GLY A 14 23.88 -7.20 -2.23
C GLY A 14 24.63 -5.93 -1.84
N LYS A 15 24.15 -4.75 -2.25
CA LYS A 15 24.64 -3.43 -1.83
C LYS A 15 23.83 -2.89 -0.66
N ASN A 16 24.41 -1.97 0.12
CA ASN A 16 23.63 -1.15 1.05
C ASN A 16 22.74 -0.19 0.27
N LEU A 17 21.43 -0.45 0.24
CA LEU A 17 20.49 0.34 -0.54
C LEU A 17 20.25 1.69 0.14
N VAL A 18 20.41 2.77 -0.62
CA VAL A 18 20.06 4.13 -0.19
C VAL A 18 18.80 4.62 -0.92
N GLY A 19 18.07 5.52 -0.27
CA GLY A 19 17.04 6.35 -0.90
C GLY A 19 17.67 7.47 -1.73
N PHE A 20 16.88 8.51 -1.99
CA PHE A 20 17.35 9.76 -2.59
C PHE A 20 16.94 10.95 -1.71
N ASP A 21 17.37 12.14 -2.10
CA ASP A 21 17.04 13.39 -1.41
C ASP A 21 15.51 13.63 -1.43
N PRO A 22 14.81 13.53 -0.27
CA PRO A 22 13.35 13.66 -0.20
C PRO A 22 12.86 15.07 -0.56
N ALA A 23 13.75 16.08 -0.53
CA ALA A 23 13.43 17.43 -0.98
C ALA A 23 13.21 17.53 -2.50
N ARG A 24 13.50 16.48 -3.27
CA ARG A 24 13.29 16.44 -4.72
C ARG A 24 11.92 15.92 -5.15
N ILE A 25 11.04 15.58 -4.20
CA ILE A 25 9.67 15.13 -4.52
C ILE A 25 8.71 16.34 -4.54
N PRO A 26 7.86 16.47 -5.57
CA PRO A 26 7.91 15.73 -6.83
C PRO A 26 9.06 16.16 -7.74
N THR A 27 9.57 15.25 -8.58
CA THR A 27 10.51 15.64 -9.65
C THR A 27 9.76 16.37 -10.78
N ARG A 28 10.51 17.08 -11.65
CA ARG A 28 9.90 17.79 -12.80
C ARG A 28 9.23 16.83 -13.77
N GLU A 29 9.79 15.64 -13.97
CA GLU A 29 9.23 14.60 -14.83
C GLU A 29 7.96 14.01 -14.22
N ALA A 30 7.99 13.75 -12.91
CA ALA A 30 6.83 13.29 -12.17
C ALA A 30 5.69 14.33 -12.19
N TRP A 31 6.03 15.61 -12.12
CA TRP A 31 5.09 16.72 -12.26
C TRP A 31 4.35 16.68 -13.59
N LEU A 32 5.06 16.59 -14.71
CA LEU A 32 4.45 16.55 -16.04
C LEU A 32 3.49 15.35 -16.18
N ALA A 33 3.93 14.16 -15.74
CA ALA A 33 3.11 12.95 -15.81
C ALA A 33 1.89 13.00 -14.86
N GLY A 34 2.06 13.50 -13.64
CA GLY A 34 1.00 13.64 -12.65
C GLY A 34 -0.05 14.65 -13.07
N ARG A 35 0.39 15.80 -13.60
CA ARG A 35 -0.47 16.87 -14.11
C ARG A 35 -1.39 16.38 -15.21
N GLN A 36 -0.83 15.70 -16.21
CA GLN A 36 -1.61 15.15 -17.32
C GLN A 36 -2.63 14.11 -16.80
N ALA A 37 -2.17 13.16 -15.99
CA ALA A 37 -3.01 12.07 -15.52
C ALA A 37 -4.23 12.61 -14.73
N ILE A 38 -4.02 13.50 -13.76
CA ILE A 38 -5.13 13.96 -12.92
C ILE A 38 -6.16 14.79 -13.71
N ASP A 39 -5.76 15.55 -14.72
CA ASP A 39 -6.71 16.23 -15.60
C ASP A 39 -7.56 15.22 -16.38
N GLU A 40 -6.98 14.12 -16.85
CA GLU A 40 -7.73 13.04 -17.51
C GLU A 40 -8.75 12.41 -16.55
N LEU A 41 -8.39 12.15 -15.30
CA LEU A 41 -9.30 11.61 -14.29
C LEU A 41 -10.45 12.58 -13.98
N ILE A 42 -10.13 13.85 -13.72
CA ILE A 42 -11.12 14.89 -13.41
C ILE A 42 -12.09 15.09 -14.59
N ALA A 43 -11.59 15.10 -15.82
CA ALA A 43 -12.40 15.18 -17.02
C ALA A 43 -13.30 13.94 -17.20
N GLN A 44 -12.78 12.75 -16.94
CA GLN A 44 -13.55 11.50 -17.01
C GLN A 44 -14.65 11.46 -15.94
N HIS A 45 -14.34 11.87 -14.70
CA HIS A 45 -15.34 11.98 -13.63
C HIS A 45 -16.48 12.93 -14.03
N ARG A 46 -16.15 14.11 -14.60
CA ARG A 46 -17.17 15.03 -15.13
C ARG A 46 -18.02 14.41 -16.23
N LYS A 47 -17.41 13.65 -17.13
CA LYS A 47 -18.13 12.99 -18.23
C LYS A 47 -19.12 11.93 -17.72
N VAL A 48 -18.75 11.18 -16.69
CA VAL A 48 -19.59 10.11 -16.10
C VAL A 48 -20.69 10.69 -15.21
N HIS A 49 -20.36 11.64 -14.35
CA HIS A 49 -21.25 12.13 -13.28
C HIS A 49 -21.95 13.46 -13.62
N GLY A 50 -21.57 14.12 -14.72
CA GLY A 50 -22.11 15.42 -15.13
C GLY A 50 -21.61 16.62 -14.30
N LYS A 51 -20.84 16.38 -13.25
CA LYS A 51 -20.26 17.39 -12.34
C LYS A 51 -18.78 17.12 -12.11
N TRP A 52 -18.02 18.15 -11.77
CA TRP A 52 -16.63 17.98 -11.33
C TRP A 52 -16.58 17.26 -9.97
N PRO A 53 -15.52 16.50 -9.68
CA PRO A 53 -15.31 15.99 -8.33
C PRO A 53 -15.04 17.18 -7.39
N GLU A 54 -15.67 17.17 -6.22
CA GLU A 54 -15.47 18.20 -5.20
C GLU A 54 -14.25 17.87 -4.33
N ARG A 55 -14.02 16.58 -4.03
CA ARG A 55 -12.88 16.15 -3.20
C ARG A 55 -12.35 14.77 -3.57
N LEU A 56 -11.02 14.65 -3.62
CA LEU A 56 -10.29 13.40 -3.89
C LEU A 56 -9.41 13.01 -2.69
N ALA A 57 -9.44 11.73 -2.29
CA ALA A 57 -8.52 11.19 -1.30
C ALA A 57 -7.29 10.57 -1.98
N PHE A 58 -6.10 10.79 -1.41
CA PHE A 58 -4.85 10.21 -1.90
C PHE A 58 -4.18 9.41 -0.77
N SER A 59 -3.97 8.12 -1.00
CA SER A 59 -3.20 7.25 -0.11
C SER A 59 -1.71 7.34 -0.47
N LEU A 60 -0.94 8.07 0.33
CA LEU A 60 0.46 8.40 0.05
C LEU A 60 1.43 7.45 0.77
N TRP A 61 2.21 6.71 -0.01
CA TRP A 61 3.11 5.66 0.49
C TRP A 61 4.56 5.98 0.17
N ALA A 62 5.43 5.87 1.17
CA ALA A 62 6.83 6.28 1.03
C ALA A 62 7.56 5.51 -0.09
N VAL A 63 7.35 4.20 -0.15
CA VAL A 63 8.02 3.33 -1.13
C VAL A 63 7.53 3.60 -2.55
N GLU A 64 6.24 3.90 -2.75
CA GLU A 64 5.72 4.28 -4.07
C GLU A 64 6.23 5.66 -4.47
N ALA A 65 6.18 6.65 -3.56
CA ALA A 65 6.76 7.98 -3.76
C ALA A 65 8.22 7.91 -4.21
N MET A 66 8.99 7.00 -3.60
CA MET A 66 10.38 6.76 -4.00
C MET A 66 10.53 6.15 -5.40
N ARG A 67 9.61 5.25 -5.81
CA ARG A 67 9.68 4.57 -7.12
C ARG A 67 9.18 5.44 -8.28
N HIS A 68 8.26 6.36 -8.02
CA HIS A 68 7.69 7.25 -9.05
C HIS A 68 8.15 8.70 -8.96
N GLY A 69 8.96 9.07 -7.97
CA GLY A 69 9.50 10.43 -7.85
C GLY A 69 8.43 11.50 -7.60
N GLY A 70 7.29 11.14 -7.01
CA GLY A 70 6.24 12.11 -6.68
C GLY A 70 5.06 12.29 -7.64
N ILE A 71 4.73 11.31 -8.50
CA ILE A 71 3.57 11.43 -9.42
C ILE A 71 2.26 11.63 -8.65
N LEU A 72 2.01 10.89 -7.57
CA LEU A 72 0.76 11.01 -6.81
C LEU A 72 0.64 12.36 -6.08
N GLU A 73 1.75 12.88 -5.58
CA GLU A 73 1.87 14.22 -4.97
C GLU A 73 1.67 15.32 -6.01
N SER A 74 2.20 15.13 -7.21
CA SER A 74 1.97 16.03 -8.35
C SER A 74 0.48 16.10 -8.71
N GLN A 75 -0.21 14.96 -8.68
CA GLN A 75 -1.65 14.89 -8.89
C GLN A 75 -2.40 15.67 -7.80
N ALA A 76 -2.00 15.54 -6.52
CA ALA A 76 -2.61 16.28 -5.42
C ALA A 76 -2.37 17.81 -5.53
N PHE A 77 -1.14 18.24 -5.79
CA PHE A 77 -0.83 19.67 -6.01
C PHE A 77 -1.68 20.25 -7.14
N TYR A 78 -1.70 19.57 -8.29
CA TYR A 78 -2.40 20.10 -9.45
C TYR A 78 -3.92 20.00 -9.33
N ALA A 79 -4.47 18.99 -8.63
CA ALA A 79 -5.90 18.93 -8.30
C ALA A 79 -6.37 20.21 -7.60
N MET A 80 -5.61 20.68 -6.59
CA MET A 80 -5.84 21.96 -5.90
C MET A 80 -5.56 23.19 -6.78
N GLY A 81 -4.91 23.02 -7.93
CA GLY A 81 -4.54 24.10 -8.84
C GLY A 81 -3.31 24.88 -8.37
N VAL A 82 -2.30 24.20 -7.87
CA VAL A 82 -0.98 24.77 -7.56
C VAL A 82 0.12 24.02 -8.30
N GLU A 83 1.21 24.72 -8.62
CA GLU A 83 2.40 24.17 -9.28
C GLU A 83 3.61 24.24 -8.34
N PRO A 84 4.32 23.13 -8.08
CA PRO A 84 5.54 23.16 -7.29
C PRO A 84 6.64 23.97 -7.99
N VAL A 85 7.46 24.65 -7.21
CA VAL A 85 8.62 25.43 -7.67
C VAL A 85 9.89 24.72 -7.23
N TRP A 86 10.86 24.59 -8.14
CA TRP A 86 12.13 23.95 -7.85
C TRP A 86 13.30 24.93 -7.89
N ASP A 87 14.26 24.72 -7.00
CA ASP A 87 15.56 25.36 -7.04
C ASP A 87 16.45 24.81 -8.18
N ARG A 88 17.66 25.38 -8.32
CA ARG A 88 18.65 24.93 -9.32
C ARG A 88 19.12 23.48 -9.10
N GLY A 89 19.02 22.95 -7.89
CA GLY A 89 19.39 21.59 -7.52
C GLY A 89 18.27 20.56 -7.73
N GLY A 90 17.11 21.00 -8.22
CA GLY A 90 15.92 20.16 -8.42
C GLY A 90 15.16 19.86 -7.14
N ARG A 91 15.41 20.60 -6.05
CA ARG A 91 14.63 20.49 -4.82
C ARG A 91 13.42 21.40 -4.89
N VAL A 92 12.29 20.93 -4.39
CA VAL A 92 11.09 21.74 -4.25
C VAL A 92 11.35 22.79 -3.17
N SER A 93 11.20 24.06 -3.53
CA SER A 93 11.39 25.21 -2.66
C SER A 93 10.09 25.89 -2.26
N GLY A 94 8.97 25.53 -2.89
CA GLY A 94 7.66 26.13 -2.67
C GLY A 94 6.67 25.72 -3.75
N PHE A 95 5.62 26.52 -3.92
CA PHE A 95 4.61 26.35 -4.95
C PHE A 95 4.05 27.71 -5.37
N GLU A 96 3.44 27.76 -6.55
CA GLU A 96 2.70 28.90 -7.08
C GLU A 96 1.25 28.51 -7.33
N VAL A 97 0.32 29.41 -7.04
CA VAL A 97 -1.10 29.20 -7.34
C VAL A 97 -1.32 29.39 -8.83
N VAL A 98 -1.88 28.37 -9.50
CA VAL A 98 -2.34 28.51 -10.89
C VAL A 98 -3.58 29.40 -10.88
N PRO A 99 -3.60 30.51 -11.65
CA PRO A 99 -4.78 31.36 -11.74
C PRO A 99 -6.01 30.57 -12.19
N ARG A 100 -7.19 30.86 -11.61
CA ARG A 100 -8.43 30.14 -11.89
C ARG A 100 -8.74 30.05 -13.38
N GLU A 101 -8.54 31.12 -14.14
CA GLU A 101 -8.75 31.16 -15.60
C GLU A 101 -7.81 30.21 -16.35
N ALA A 102 -6.53 30.19 -15.98
CA ALA A 102 -5.52 29.33 -16.59
C ALA A 102 -5.74 27.85 -16.25
N LEU A 103 -6.28 27.55 -15.06
CA LEU A 103 -6.61 26.19 -14.64
C LEU A 103 -7.76 25.57 -15.45
N GLY A 104 -8.67 26.39 -15.99
CA GLY A 104 -9.75 25.94 -16.90
C GLY A 104 -10.84 25.07 -16.27
N ARG A 105 -10.77 24.77 -14.97
CA ARG A 105 -11.73 24.00 -14.17
C ARG A 105 -11.74 24.47 -12.71
N PRO A 106 -12.79 24.13 -11.94
CA PRO A 106 -12.74 24.26 -10.49
C PRO A 106 -11.49 23.63 -9.89
N ARG A 107 -11.04 24.19 -8.77
CA ARG A 107 -10.10 23.50 -7.90
C ARG A 107 -10.79 22.25 -7.35
N VAL A 108 -10.02 21.23 -7.02
CA VAL A 108 -10.54 20.01 -6.40
C VAL A 108 -9.90 19.91 -5.03
N ASP A 109 -10.73 19.72 -4.00
CA ASP A 109 -10.23 19.54 -2.65
C ASP A 109 -9.57 18.18 -2.48
N VAL A 110 -8.67 18.05 -1.52
CA VAL A 110 -7.87 16.83 -1.35
C VAL A 110 -7.90 16.36 0.09
N VAL A 111 -7.86 15.05 0.31
CA VAL A 111 -7.57 14.45 1.61
C VAL A 111 -6.34 13.56 1.44
N LEU A 112 -5.31 13.81 2.21
CA LEU A 112 -4.02 13.15 2.07
C LEU A 112 -3.85 12.19 3.24
N SER A 113 -4.07 10.90 3.00
CA SER A 113 -3.87 9.83 3.97
C SER A 113 -2.44 9.30 3.81
N VAL A 114 -1.55 9.66 4.73
CA VAL A 114 -0.13 9.27 4.71
C VAL A 114 0.12 8.02 5.55
N THR A 115 0.97 7.10 5.08
CA THR A 115 1.47 6.02 5.94
C THR A 115 2.46 6.56 6.96
N GLY A 116 2.66 5.86 8.08
CA GLY A 116 3.67 6.25 9.08
C GLY A 116 5.08 6.37 8.50
N LEU A 117 5.45 5.46 7.57
CA LEU A 117 6.73 5.54 6.87
C LEU A 117 6.81 6.77 5.95
N TYR A 118 5.70 7.19 5.35
CA TYR A 118 5.65 8.41 4.52
C TYR A 118 5.91 9.65 5.38
N ARG A 119 5.24 9.74 6.54
CA ARG A 119 5.44 10.81 7.51
C ARG A 119 6.91 10.98 7.89
N ASP A 120 7.59 9.87 8.14
CA ASP A 120 8.98 9.92 8.61
C ASP A 120 9.99 10.23 7.49
N GLN A 121 9.70 9.81 6.25
CA GLN A 121 10.62 9.98 5.11
C GLN A 121 10.38 11.27 4.32
N PHE A 122 9.16 11.80 4.30
CA PHE A 122 8.76 12.94 3.47
C PHE A 122 8.06 14.08 4.24
N PRO A 123 8.51 14.47 5.45
CA PRO A 123 7.85 15.54 6.21
C PRO A 123 7.89 16.89 5.47
N ASN A 124 8.93 17.14 4.67
CA ASN A 124 9.02 18.33 3.82
C ASN A 124 7.92 18.36 2.74
N VAL A 125 7.58 17.21 2.16
CA VAL A 125 6.54 17.11 1.11
C VAL A 125 5.17 17.33 1.74
N MET A 126 4.93 16.73 2.92
CA MET A 126 3.73 17.00 3.72
C MET A 126 3.56 18.49 4.03
N ALA A 127 4.63 19.17 4.42
CA ALA A 127 4.58 20.59 4.74
C ALA A 127 4.20 21.43 3.50
N HIS A 128 4.76 21.12 2.32
CA HIS A 128 4.38 21.80 1.09
C HIS A 128 2.91 21.54 0.70
N LEU A 129 2.42 20.30 0.82
CA LEU A 129 1.02 19.96 0.52
C LEU A 129 0.05 20.62 1.51
N ALA A 130 0.37 20.62 2.80
CA ALA A 130 -0.44 21.28 3.83
C ALA A 130 -0.48 22.80 3.63
N ALA A 131 0.66 23.42 3.31
CA ALA A 131 0.73 24.84 3.01
C ALA A 131 -0.04 25.20 1.72
N ALA A 132 0.02 24.37 0.68
CA ALA A 132 -0.75 24.54 -0.54
C ALA A 132 -2.26 24.46 -0.29
N ALA A 133 -2.72 23.46 0.47
CA ALA A 133 -4.12 23.34 0.84
C ALA A 133 -4.61 24.56 1.64
N ALA A 134 -3.81 25.01 2.61
CA ALA A 134 -4.12 26.20 3.39
C ALA A 134 -4.18 27.47 2.54
N GLU A 135 -3.26 27.66 1.60
CA GLU A 135 -3.27 28.81 0.69
C GLU A 135 -4.50 28.79 -0.22
N VAL A 136 -4.78 27.65 -0.85
CA VAL A 136 -5.93 27.49 -1.73
C VAL A 136 -7.26 27.64 -1.00
N SER A 137 -7.33 27.28 0.29
CA SER A 137 -8.52 27.50 1.12
C SER A 137 -8.85 28.98 1.35
N ARG A 138 -7.89 29.90 1.17
CA ARG A 138 -8.08 31.35 1.35
C ARG A 138 -8.53 32.05 0.07
N LEU A 139 -8.48 31.36 -1.06
CA LEU A 139 -8.90 31.89 -2.35
C LEU A 139 -10.42 31.89 -2.43
N ASP A 140 -11.01 33.07 -2.24
CA ASP A 140 -12.44 33.32 -2.36
C ASP A 140 -12.86 33.33 -3.84
N GLU A 141 -12.95 32.12 -4.39
CA GLU A 141 -13.41 31.82 -5.75
C GLU A 141 -14.75 31.07 -5.65
N ASP A 142 -15.78 31.55 -6.37
CA ASP A 142 -17.16 31.04 -6.29
C ASP A 142 -17.29 29.53 -6.51
N ASP A 143 -16.35 28.89 -7.23
CA ASP A 143 -16.37 27.47 -7.55
C ASP A 143 -15.22 26.68 -6.94
N ASN A 144 -14.55 27.20 -5.89
CA ASN A 144 -13.47 26.51 -5.20
C ASN A 144 -13.99 25.65 -4.01
N PRO A 145 -14.02 24.30 -4.13
CA PRO A 145 -14.47 23.42 -3.05
C PRO A 145 -13.55 23.46 -1.84
N VAL A 146 -12.23 23.69 -2.01
CA VAL A 146 -11.28 23.80 -0.89
C VAL A 146 -11.68 24.95 0.03
N HIS A 147 -11.96 26.12 -0.55
CA HIS A 147 -12.43 27.29 0.19
C HIS A 147 -13.79 27.01 0.85
N LYS A 148 -14.78 26.54 0.09
CA LYS A 148 -16.14 26.29 0.61
C LYS A 148 -16.15 25.30 1.77
N HIS A 149 -15.44 24.18 1.64
CA HIS A 149 -15.36 23.19 2.72
C HIS A 149 -14.65 23.74 3.95
N SER A 150 -13.56 24.50 3.77
CA SER A 150 -12.86 25.14 4.88
C SER A 150 -13.72 26.19 5.59
N GLN A 151 -14.46 27.04 4.87
CA GLN A 151 -15.34 28.02 5.51
C GLN A 151 -16.49 27.36 6.26
N LYS A 152 -17.10 26.30 5.69
CA LYS A 152 -18.14 25.54 6.36
C LYS A 152 -17.63 24.93 7.66
N LEU A 153 -16.49 24.22 7.58
CA LEU A 153 -15.90 23.58 8.75
C LEU A 153 -15.46 24.62 9.82
N LEU A 154 -14.90 25.76 9.39
CA LEU A 154 -14.58 26.86 10.31
C LEU A 154 -15.83 27.36 11.06
N ALA A 155 -16.93 27.60 10.34
CA ALA A 155 -18.18 28.03 10.95
C ALA A 155 -18.72 27.00 11.95
N ASP A 156 -18.66 25.70 11.60
CA ASP A 156 -19.09 24.61 12.47
C ASP A 156 -18.20 24.51 13.74
N LEU A 157 -16.88 24.70 13.61
CA LEU A 157 -15.94 24.67 14.73
C LEU A 157 -16.09 25.88 15.66
N LEU A 158 -16.34 27.08 15.12
CA LEU A 158 -16.62 28.27 15.91
C LEU A 158 -17.92 28.14 16.71
N GLN A 159 -18.94 27.47 16.17
CA GLN A 159 -20.18 27.15 16.89
C GLN A 159 -19.97 26.15 18.04
N ARG A 160 -18.86 25.41 18.03
CA ARG A 160 -18.44 24.48 19.09
C ARG A 160 -17.49 25.13 20.10
N ASP A 161 -17.39 26.46 20.11
CA ASP A 161 -16.52 27.25 21.00
C ASP A 161 -15.02 26.92 20.88
N ILE A 162 -14.58 26.37 19.74
CA ILE A 162 -13.15 26.19 19.46
C ILE A 162 -12.52 27.56 19.17
N PRO A 163 -11.36 27.90 19.78
CA PRO A 163 -10.69 29.18 19.54
C PRO A 163 -10.45 29.44 18.05
N GLU A 164 -10.67 30.67 17.57
CA GLU A 164 -10.66 30.97 16.13
C GLU A 164 -9.36 30.54 15.43
N ASP A 165 -8.20 30.78 16.05
CA ASP A 165 -6.91 30.40 15.49
C ASP A 165 -6.79 28.88 15.32
N GLU A 166 -7.22 28.11 16.32
CA GLU A 166 -7.23 26.65 16.29
C GLU A 166 -8.26 26.12 15.28
N ALA A 167 -9.47 26.67 15.29
CA ALA A 167 -10.53 26.33 14.36
C ALA A 167 -10.10 26.57 12.90
N ARG A 168 -9.36 27.66 12.64
CA ARG A 168 -8.81 27.97 11.32
C ARG A 168 -7.74 26.98 10.89
N GLN A 169 -6.84 26.58 11.79
CA GLN A 169 -5.83 25.55 11.53
C GLN A 169 -6.50 24.20 11.19
N MET A 170 -7.50 23.80 11.97
CA MET A 170 -8.29 22.59 11.72
C MET A 170 -9.01 22.67 10.36
N ALA A 171 -9.70 23.78 10.08
CA ALA A 171 -10.44 23.97 8.84
C ALA A 171 -9.56 23.91 7.58
N GLN A 172 -8.28 24.24 7.69
CA GLN A 172 -7.29 24.23 6.60
C GLN A 172 -6.54 22.90 6.47
N THR A 173 -6.67 22.00 7.44
CA THR A 173 -5.93 20.74 7.47
C THR A 173 -6.51 19.74 6.47
N ARG A 174 -5.63 19.11 5.68
CA ARG A 174 -5.96 18.05 4.72
C ARG A 174 -5.04 16.82 4.80
N VAL A 175 -4.01 16.84 5.64
CA VAL A 175 -3.05 15.73 5.78
C VAL A 175 -3.34 14.98 7.07
N PHE A 176 -3.52 13.66 6.97
CA PHE A 176 -3.87 12.77 8.05
C PHE A 176 -3.06 11.48 7.98
N GLY A 177 -2.79 10.86 9.12
CA GLY A 177 -2.05 9.60 9.19
C GLY A 177 -2.01 9.04 10.61
N SER A 178 -1.05 8.16 10.87
CA SER A 178 -0.79 7.66 12.22
C SER A 178 0.03 8.65 13.05
N PRO A 179 -0.14 8.68 14.39
CA PRO A 179 0.69 9.48 15.29
C PRO A 179 2.18 9.16 15.17
N THR A 180 3.05 10.12 15.50
CA THR A 180 4.51 9.95 15.51
C THR A 180 4.91 8.68 16.29
N GLY A 181 5.74 7.83 15.67
CA GLY A 181 6.19 6.56 16.26
C GLY A 181 5.21 5.39 16.13
N VAL A 182 3.99 5.62 15.63
CA VAL A 182 2.97 4.60 15.37
C VAL A 182 2.85 4.34 13.86
N TYR A 183 2.61 3.08 13.49
CA TYR A 183 2.47 2.60 12.11
C TYR A 183 1.30 1.61 12.00
N GLY A 184 0.81 1.41 10.78
CA GLY A 184 -0.25 0.43 10.48
C GLY A 184 -1.65 0.92 10.87
N THR A 185 -2.65 0.44 10.12
CA THR A 185 -4.06 0.82 10.32
C THR A 185 -4.78 -0.08 11.32
N GLY A 186 -4.17 -1.20 11.71
CA GLY A 186 -4.79 -2.22 12.56
C GLY A 186 -5.80 -3.10 11.81
N LEU A 187 -6.15 -2.78 10.56
CA LEU A 187 -7.12 -3.54 9.77
C LEU A 187 -6.58 -4.89 9.29
N GLU A 188 -5.25 -5.07 9.21
CA GLU A 188 -4.62 -6.35 8.89
C GLU A 188 -5.09 -7.46 9.82
N ASP A 189 -4.85 -7.30 11.11
CA ASP A 189 -5.21 -8.30 12.12
C ASP A 189 -6.71 -8.27 12.40
N ALA A 190 -7.30 -7.07 12.47
CA ALA A 190 -8.71 -6.94 12.81
C ALA A 190 -9.63 -7.54 11.75
N SER A 191 -9.28 -7.43 10.46
CA SER A 191 -10.07 -8.06 9.39
C SER A 191 -10.02 -9.59 9.46
N LEU A 192 -8.86 -10.17 9.80
CA LEU A 192 -8.67 -11.62 9.93
C LEU A 192 -9.33 -12.22 11.17
N ALA A 193 -9.43 -11.44 12.25
CA ALA A 193 -10.15 -11.77 13.49
C ALA A 193 -11.68 -11.71 13.30
N SER A 194 -12.19 -12.46 12.32
CA SER A 194 -13.56 -12.43 11.80
C SER A 194 -14.62 -12.91 12.80
N ASP A 195 -14.22 -13.46 13.93
CA ASP A 195 -15.07 -13.80 15.07
C ASP A 195 -15.29 -12.63 16.04
N THR A 196 -14.43 -11.60 15.99
CA THR A 196 -14.43 -10.48 16.96
C THR A 196 -15.28 -9.27 16.55
N TRP A 197 -15.86 -9.29 15.36
CA TRP A 197 -16.69 -8.21 14.83
C TRP A 197 -17.91 -8.75 14.10
N GLU A 198 -18.99 -7.98 14.12
CA GLU A 198 -20.17 -8.19 13.28
C GLU A 198 -20.48 -6.86 12.58
N GLY A 199 -20.73 -6.90 11.27
CA GLY A 199 -20.77 -5.69 10.46
C GLY A 199 -19.44 -4.93 10.45
N GLU A 200 -19.46 -3.69 9.97
CA GLU A 200 -18.23 -2.95 9.66
C GLU A 200 -17.86 -1.85 10.67
N ASP A 201 -18.78 -1.49 11.57
CA ASP A 201 -18.62 -0.36 12.49
C ASP A 201 -17.35 -0.43 13.36
N LYS A 202 -17.04 -1.62 13.88
CA LYS A 202 -15.84 -1.81 14.71
C LYS A 202 -14.56 -1.55 13.91
N LEU A 203 -14.51 -2.01 12.66
CA LEU A 203 -13.35 -1.85 11.79
C LEU A 203 -13.21 -0.41 11.30
N ALA A 204 -14.32 0.23 10.94
CA ALA A 204 -14.31 1.64 10.52
C ALA A 204 -13.82 2.56 11.64
N ARG A 205 -14.28 2.34 12.88
CA ARG A 205 -13.81 3.08 14.06
C ARG A 205 -12.34 2.85 14.35
N LEU A 206 -11.86 1.61 14.24
CA LEU A 206 -10.45 1.28 14.40
C LEU A 206 -9.59 2.04 13.38
N TYR A 207 -10.01 2.03 12.10
CA TYR A 207 -9.29 2.76 11.06
C TYR A 207 -9.27 4.27 11.32
N LEU A 208 -10.42 4.87 11.65
CA LEU A 208 -10.53 6.30 11.94
C LEU A 208 -9.64 6.68 13.12
N ASP A 209 -9.71 5.94 14.23
CA ASP A 209 -8.87 6.17 15.43
C ASP A 209 -7.37 6.14 15.12
N ARG A 210 -6.94 5.19 14.27
CA ARG A 210 -5.51 5.03 13.95
C ARG A 210 -4.99 6.00 12.90
N MET A 211 -5.86 6.52 12.04
CA MET A 211 -5.48 7.34 10.88
C MET A 211 -5.91 8.81 10.98
N SER A 212 -6.56 9.22 12.07
CA SER A 212 -7.07 10.59 12.24
C SER A 212 -6.03 11.60 12.74
N HIS A 213 -4.77 11.22 12.94
CA HIS A 213 -3.76 12.18 13.40
C HIS A 213 -3.52 13.23 12.33
N ALA A 214 -3.77 14.48 12.67
CA ALA A 214 -3.77 15.60 11.75
C ALA A 214 -2.40 16.27 11.63
N PHE A 215 -2.00 16.59 10.40
CA PHE A 215 -0.79 17.33 10.06
C PHE A 215 -1.18 18.63 9.37
N GLY A 216 -1.55 19.64 10.17
CA GLY A 216 -2.01 20.95 9.70
C GLY A 216 -0.90 21.84 9.10
N PRO A 217 -1.21 23.07 8.69
CA PRO A 217 -0.24 23.94 8.02
C PRO A 217 0.89 24.44 8.95
N ASP A 218 0.67 24.50 10.26
CA ASP A 218 1.74 24.76 11.24
C ASP A 218 2.44 23.45 11.65
N SER A 219 3.60 23.18 11.07
CA SER A 219 4.38 21.97 11.36
C SER A 219 4.88 21.90 12.81
N SER A 220 4.92 23.01 13.54
CA SER A 220 5.29 23.01 14.96
C SER A 220 4.22 22.39 15.87
N GLN A 221 3.02 22.13 15.33
CA GLN A 221 1.90 21.50 16.03
C GLN A 221 1.79 19.99 15.77
N TRP A 222 2.55 19.43 14.82
CA TRP A 222 2.35 18.05 14.36
C TRP A 222 2.55 16.98 15.45
N ASP A 223 3.38 17.25 16.46
CA ASP A 223 3.63 16.34 17.60
C ASP A 223 2.77 16.66 18.83
N LYS A 224 1.87 17.65 18.74
CA LYS A 224 1.00 18.00 19.87
C LYS A 224 -0.23 17.11 19.87
N ALA A 225 -0.55 16.57 21.04
CA ALA A 225 -1.77 15.80 21.28
C ALA A 225 -2.98 16.75 21.37
N ALA A 226 -3.38 17.32 20.24
CA ALA A 226 -4.69 17.92 20.10
C ALA A 226 -5.63 16.85 19.51
N ASP A 227 -6.79 16.68 20.14
CA ASP A 227 -7.78 15.70 19.72
C ASP A 227 -8.49 16.18 18.45
N PHE A 228 -7.97 15.73 17.31
CA PHE A 228 -8.53 15.96 15.98
C PHE A 228 -9.28 14.73 15.45
N SER A 229 -9.70 13.82 16.33
CA SER A 229 -10.27 12.52 15.94
C SER A 229 -11.45 12.64 14.96
N GLU A 230 -12.29 13.67 15.10
CA GLU A 230 -13.42 13.93 14.21
C GLU A 230 -13.03 14.61 12.88
N LEU A 231 -11.86 15.28 12.82
CA LEU A 231 -11.48 16.12 11.69
C LEU A 231 -11.26 15.29 10.41
N TYR A 232 -10.64 14.12 10.55
CA TYR A 232 -10.47 13.22 9.41
C TYR A 232 -11.82 12.72 8.91
N ALA A 233 -12.72 12.33 9.82
CA ALA A 233 -14.07 11.89 9.47
C ALA A 233 -14.87 12.99 8.73
N GLU A 234 -14.82 14.25 9.17
CA GLU A 234 -15.48 15.36 8.46
C GLU A 234 -14.91 15.57 7.05
N ASN A 235 -13.61 15.38 6.86
CA ASN A 235 -13.00 15.49 5.55
C ASN A 235 -13.40 14.32 4.62
N LEU A 236 -13.51 13.11 5.16
CA LEU A 236 -13.90 11.91 4.41
C LEU A 236 -15.35 11.94 3.91
N LYS A 237 -16.27 12.61 4.63
CA LYS A 237 -17.71 12.65 4.27
C LYS A 237 -18.03 13.18 2.87
N THR A 238 -17.12 13.93 2.24
CA THR A 238 -17.35 14.51 0.91
C THR A 238 -16.37 13.99 -0.15
N VAL A 239 -15.63 12.91 0.14
CA VAL A 239 -14.72 12.29 -0.83
C VAL A 239 -15.53 11.60 -1.94
N ASP A 240 -15.33 12.03 -3.18
CA ASP A 240 -15.95 11.41 -4.36
C ASP A 240 -15.17 10.18 -4.83
N ALA A 241 -13.82 10.24 -4.74
CA ALA A 241 -12.94 9.15 -5.14
C ALA A 241 -11.64 9.10 -4.33
N ALA A 242 -11.05 7.90 -4.18
CA ALA A 242 -9.79 7.66 -3.49
C ALA A 242 -8.75 6.99 -4.42
N LEU A 243 -7.49 7.41 -4.30
CA LEU A 243 -6.41 7.04 -5.20
C LEU A 243 -5.25 6.38 -4.46
N LEU A 244 -4.68 5.32 -5.04
CA LEU A 244 -3.42 4.69 -4.63
C LEU A 244 -2.52 4.48 -5.85
N ALA A 245 -1.21 4.76 -5.74
CA ALA A 245 -0.26 4.48 -6.81
C ALA A 245 0.25 3.04 -6.78
N ARG A 246 0.45 2.42 -7.94
CA ARG A 246 1.14 1.14 -8.09
C ARG A 246 2.17 1.20 -9.22
N THR A 247 3.44 1.04 -8.87
CA THR A 247 4.57 1.20 -9.80
C THR A 247 5.26 -0.10 -10.19
N SER A 248 5.08 -1.18 -9.42
CA SER A 248 5.81 -2.44 -9.61
C SER A 248 4.98 -3.53 -10.29
N ASN A 249 5.64 -4.35 -11.11
CA ASN A 249 5.06 -5.60 -11.64
C ASN A 249 5.20 -6.78 -10.66
N LEU A 250 6.05 -6.64 -9.63
CA LEU A 250 6.24 -7.68 -8.60
C LEU A 250 5.17 -7.59 -7.52
N TYR A 251 4.88 -6.37 -7.06
CA TYR A 251 3.89 -6.13 -6.02
C TYR A 251 2.57 -5.73 -6.68
N GLY A 252 1.44 -6.28 -6.22
CA GLY A 252 0.07 -5.85 -6.58
C GLY A 252 -0.80 -5.56 -5.35
N MET A 253 -2.13 -5.60 -5.51
CA MET A 253 -3.14 -5.41 -4.48
C MET A 253 -3.28 -6.62 -3.52
N LEU A 254 -2.83 -7.82 -3.93
CA LEU A 254 -2.92 -9.04 -3.13
C LEU A 254 -1.56 -9.54 -2.59
N THR A 255 -0.47 -8.84 -2.92
CA THR A 255 0.88 -9.27 -2.51
C THR A 255 1.25 -8.88 -1.09
N THR A 256 0.57 -7.88 -0.53
CA THR A 256 0.70 -7.42 0.85
C THR A 256 -0.69 -6.99 1.33
N ASP A 257 -0.87 -6.84 2.64
CA ASP A 257 -2.10 -6.37 3.27
C ASP A 257 -2.31 -4.84 3.14
N ASP A 258 -1.24 -4.06 3.08
CA ASP A 258 -1.29 -2.59 3.01
C ASP A 258 -2.33 -2.01 2.00
N PRO A 259 -2.50 -2.52 0.76
CA PRO A 259 -3.40 -1.91 -0.21
C PRO A 259 -4.85 -1.87 0.30
N PHE A 260 -5.34 -2.97 0.90
CA PHE A 260 -6.70 -2.96 1.44
C PHE A 260 -6.75 -2.15 2.73
N GLN A 261 -5.71 -2.23 3.57
CA GLN A 261 -5.66 -1.47 4.82
C GLN A 261 -5.79 0.04 4.59
N TYR A 262 -5.06 0.58 3.61
CA TYR A 262 -5.02 2.02 3.39
C TYR A 262 -6.06 2.51 2.37
N LEU A 263 -6.11 1.96 1.15
CA LEU A 263 -7.11 2.40 0.16
C LEU A 263 -8.50 1.86 0.50
N GLY A 264 -8.58 0.58 0.85
CA GLY A 264 -9.83 -0.03 1.30
C GLY A 264 -10.29 0.50 2.66
N GLY A 265 -9.37 0.88 3.55
CA GLY A 265 -9.71 1.57 4.80
C GLY A 265 -10.38 2.94 4.58
N ILE A 266 -9.98 3.68 3.53
CA ILE A 266 -10.70 4.90 3.11
C ILE A 266 -12.12 4.57 2.67
N ASP A 267 -12.32 3.53 1.85
CA ASP A 267 -13.68 3.08 1.46
C ASP A 267 -14.54 2.75 2.68
N LEU A 268 -14.00 1.92 3.57
CA LEU A 268 -14.65 1.51 4.80
C LEU A 268 -15.09 2.71 5.64
N ALA A 269 -14.21 3.69 5.84
CA ALA A 269 -14.51 4.89 6.62
C ALA A 269 -15.54 5.78 5.94
N VAL A 270 -15.39 6.09 4.65
CA VAL A 270 -16.34 6.92 3.89
C VAL A 270 -17.72 6.26 3.86
N ARG A 271 -17.77 4.94 3.62
CA ARG A 271 -19.01 4.16 3.58
C ARG A 271 -19.69 4.08 4.94
N HIS A 272 -18.93 3.90 6.03
CA HIS A 272 -19.47 3.99 7.39
C HIS A 272 -20.05 5.37 7.70
N LEU A 273 -19.40 6.45 7.25
CA LEU A 273 -19.81 7.82 7.55
C LEU A 273 -21.00 8.32 6.69
N THR A 274 -21.15 7.79 5.47
CA THR A 274 -22.08 8.34 4.46
C THR A 274 -23.10 7.32 3.93
N GLY A 275 -22.90 6.03 4.20
CA GLY A 275 -23.66 4.93 3.61
C GLY A 275 -23.29 4.60 2.16
N LYS A 276 -22.27 5.26 1.57
CA LYS A 276 -21.86 5.06 0.17
C LYS A 276 -20.34 4.94 0.03
N SER A 277 -19.90 4.01 -0.82
CA SER A 277 -18.50 3.91 -1.23
C SER A 277 -18.09 5.06 -2.17
N PRO A 278 -16.90 5.64 -2.00
CA PRO A 278 -16.28 6.47 -3.04
C PRO A 278 -15.79 5.59 -4.21
N GLU A 279 -15.51 6.20 -5.36
CA GLU A 279 -14.81 5.49 -6.44
C GLU A 279 -13.37 5.19 -6.01
N LEU A 280 -12.89 3.96 -6.18
CA LEU A 280 -11.51 3.59 -5.86
C LEU A 280 -10.69 3.44 -7.13
N TYR A 281 -9.58 4.16 -7.23
CA TYR A 281 -8.69 4.12 -8.38
C TYR A 281 -7.27 3.72 -8.01
N ILE A 282 -6.68 2.88 -8.85
CA ILE A 282 -5.25 2.65 -8.90
C ILE A 282 -4.65 3.57 -9.96
N SER A 283 -3.76 4.47 -9.54
CA SER A 283 -2.82 5.14 -10.44
C SER A 283 -1.80 4.10 -10.88
N ASN A 284 -2.12 3.36 -11.94
CA ASN A 284 -1.30 2.28 -12.47
C ASN A 284 -0.17 2.88 -13.30
N GLN A 285 1.04 2.68 -12.78
CA GLN A 285 2.29 3.21 -13.30
C GLN A 285 3.27 2.05 -13.56
N ARG A 286 2.79 0.81 -13.73
CA ARG A 286 3.66 -0.35 -13.95
C ARG A 286 4.37 -0.33 -15.31
N GLN A 287 3.85 0.48 -16.23
CA GLN A 287 4.49 0.81 -17.50
C GLN A 287 5.28 2.12 -17.33
N ARG A 288 6.55 2.12 -17.73
CA ARG A 288 7.50 3.22 -17.46
C ARG A 288 7.00 4.59 -17.89
N ASP A 289 6.40 4.65 -19.09
CA ASP A 289 6.05 5.90 -19.76
C ASP A 289 4.54 6.14 -19.83
N LYS A 290 3.76 5.41 -19.02
CA LYS A 290 2.31 5.50 -19.01
C LYS A 290 1.78 5.51 -17.58
N VAL A 291 1.16 6.63 -17.21
CA VAL A 291 0.32 6.75 -16.02
C VAL A 291 -1.13 6.62 -16.49
N SER A 292 -1.88 5.70 -15.89
CA SER A 292 -3.31 5.55 -16.18
C SER A 292 -4.08 5.22 -14.92
N PHE A 293 -5.31 5.70 -14.83
CA PHE A 293 -6.23 5.31 -13.77
C PHE A 293 -7.00 4.07 -14.20
N GLN A 294 -7.05 3.10 -13.29
CA GLN A 294 -7.89 1.90 -13.40
C GLN A 294 -8.72 1.83 -12.14
N SER A 295 -9.98 1.42 -12.25
CA SER A 295 -10.78 1.14 -11.05
C SER A 295 -10.13 0.00 -10.24
N ALA A 296 -10.28 0.03 -8.92
CA ALA A 296 -9.68 -0.95 -8.04
C ALA A 296 -10.19 -2.38 -8.34
N ASP A 297 -11.45 -2.54 -8.74
CA ASP A 297 -12.02 -3.84 -9.10
C ASP A 297 -11.48 -4.36 -10.43
N GLU A 298 -11.33 -3.51 -11.45
CA GLU A 298 -10.67 -3.88 -12.70
C GLU A 298 -9.20 -4.27 -12.47
N PHE A 299 -8.47 -3.49 -11.66
CA PHE A 299 -7.07 -3.77 -11.35
C PHE A 299 -6.93 -5.11 -10.61
N LEU A 300 -7.73 -5.33 -9.57
CA LEU A 300 -7.73 -6.57 -8.79
C LEU A 300 -8.09 -7.77 -9.67
N ALA A 301 -9.13 -7.67 -10.49
CA ALA A 301 -9.55 -8.77 -11.37
C ALA A 301 -8.47 -9.15 -12.39
N MET A 302 -7.79 -8.16 -12.97
CA MET A 302 -6.65 -8.38 -13.86
C MET A 302 -5.48 -9.03 -13.11
N GLU A 303 -5.14 -8.55 -11.91
CA GLU A 303 -4.08 -9.16 -11.10
C GLU A 303 -4.37 -10.62 -10.78
N MET A 304 -5.58 -10.92 -10.30
CA MET A 304 -5.97 -12.29 -10.01
C MET A 304 -5.90 -13.16 -11.26
N THR A 305 -6.39 -12.67 -12.40
CA THR A 305 -6.37 -13.44 -13.67
C THR A 305 -4.96 -13.72 -14.16
N THR A 306 -4.05 -12.75 -14.05
CA THR A 306 -2.66 -12.86 -14.55
C THR A 306 -1.73 -13.55 -13.57
N ARG A 307 -2.16 -13.76 -12.32
CA ARG A 307 -1.32 -14.30 -11.24
C ARG A 307 -2.02 -15.42 -10.47
N THR A 308 -2.90 -15.08 -9.53
CA THR A 308 -3.61 -16.02 -8.65
C THR A 308 -4.25 -17.17 -9.41
N PHE A 309 -4.86 -16.90 -10.55
CA PHE A 309 -5.57 -17.88 -11.35
C PHE A 309 -4.75 -18.44 -12.51
N HIS A 310 -3.49 -18.05 -12.64
CA HIS A 310 -2.66 -18.41 -13.76
C HIS A 310 -1.81 -19.65 -13.43
N PRO A 311 -1.93 -20.76 -14.19
CA PRO A 311 -1.23 -22.02 -13.86
C PRO A 311 0.29 -21.86 -13.83
N GLY A 312 0.85 -20.98 -14.67
CA GLY A 312 2.29 -20.71 -14.66
C GLY A 312 2.78 -20.04 -13.37
N TRP A 313 1.97 -19.18 -12.75
CA TRP A 313 2.36 -18.57 -11.48
C TRP A 313 2.19 -19.55 -10.33
N ILE A 314 1.10 -20.31 -10.33
CA ILE A 314 0.86 -21.35 -9.32
C ILE A 314 1.99 -22.39 -9.32
N LYS A 315 2.42 -22.87 -10.50
CA LYS A 315 3.57 -23.79 -10.63
C LYS A 315 4.86 -23.19 -10.06
N ALA A 316 5.13 -21.91 -10.33
CA ALA A 316 6.28 -21.23 -9.76
C ALA A 316 6.19 -21.14 -8.21
N MET A 317 5.00 -20.98 -7.64
CA MET A 317 4.82 -21.08 -6.19
C MET A 317 5.04 -22.51 -5.69
N GLN A 318 4.63 -23.53 -6.47
CA GLN A 318 4.86 -24.93 -6.10
C GLN A 318 6.35 -25.28 -6.01
N GLU A 319 7.18 -24.70 -6.87
CA GLU A 319 8.65 -24.86 -6.85
C GLU A 319 9.29 -24.34 -5.55
N GLU A 320 8.63 -23.40 -4.85
CA GLU A 320 9.10 -22.80 -3.59
C GLU A 320 8.58 -23.54 -2.33
N GLY A 321 7.87 -24.65 -2.49
CA GLY A 321 7.42 -25.54 -1.40
C GLY A 321 6.64 -24.79 -0.31
N PHE A 322 7.08 -24.90 0.96
CA PHE A 322 6.40 -24.28 2.10
C PHE A 322 6.21 -22.76 1.95
N ALA A 323 7.22 -22.04 1.44
CA ALA A 323 7.14 -20.59 1.24
C ALA A 323 6.11 -20.22 0.17
N GLY A 324 6.00 -21.03 -0.89
CA GLY A 324 4.94 -20.91 -1.87
C GLY A 324 3.55 -21.12 -1.26
N ALA A 325 3.41 -22.12 -0.39
CA ALA A 325 2.14 -22.42 0.27
C ALA A 325 1.67 -21.26 1.16
N LEU A 326 2.59 -20.66 1.92
CA LEU A 326 2.30 -19.45 2.70
C LEU A 326 1.93 -18.26 1.81
N THR A 327 2.60 -18.09 0.67
CA THR A 327 2.27 -17.01 -0.28
C THR A 327 0.83 -17.13 -0.81
N LEU A 328 0.35 -18.35 -1.08
CA LEU A 328 -1.04 -18.59 -1.49
C LEU A 328 -2.04 -18.31 -0.36
N GLN A 329 -1.69 -18.68 0.88
CA GLN A 329 -2.48 -18.35 2.07
C GLN A 329 -2.58 -16.83 2.25
N ASP A 330 -1.46 -16.12 2.26
CA ASP A 330 -1.41 -14.68 2.51
C ASP A 330 -2.15 -13.91 1.42
N MET A 331 -2.02 -14.32 0.16
CA MET A 331 -2.80 -13.75 -0.93
C MET A 331 -4.31 -13.95 -0.73
N THR A 332 -4.74 -15.10 -0.17
CA THR A 332 -6.15 -15.35 0.15
C THR A 332 -6.61 -14.48 1.33
N ASN A 333 -5.76 -14.30 2.34
CA ASN A 333 -6.01 -13.37 3.45
C ASN A 333 -6.15 -11.92 2.96
N ASN A 334 -5.33 -11.50 1.99
CA ASN A 334 -5.43 -10.15 1.40
C ASN A 334 -6.70 -9.99 0.57
N LEU A 335 -7.14 -11.02 -0.16
CA LEU A 335 -8.43 -11.00 -0.88
C LEU A 335 -9.60 -10.88 0.10
N TRP A 336 -9.53 -11.59 1.22
CA TRP A 336 -10.46 -11.45 2.33
C TRP A 336 -10.46 -10.03 2.90
N GLY A 337 -9.28 -9.46 3.17
CA GLY A 337 -9.14 -8.08 3.63
C GLY A 337 -9.87 -7.10 2.72
N TRP A 338 -9.64 -7.17 1.41
CA TRP A 338 -10.36 -6.38 0.40
C TRP A 338 -11.88 -6.58 0.45
N GLN A 339 -12.34 -7.84 0.55
CA GLN A 339 -13.77 -8.15 0.66
C GLN A 339 -14.44 -7.50 1.86
N VAL A 340 -13.72 -7.42 3.00
CA VAL A 340 -14.23 -6.84 4.25
C VAL A 340 -14.31 -5.32 4.17
N VAL A 341 -13.23 -4.66 3.74
CA VAL A 341 -13.14 -3.19 3.83
C VAL A 341 -13.75 -2.49 2.63
N ALA A 342 -13.73 -3.13 1.46
CA ALA A 342 -14.24 -2.61 0.20
C ALA A 342 -14.99 -3.69 -0.59
N PRO A 343 -16.18 -4.12 -0.12
CA PRO A 343 -16.93 -5.25 -0.68
C PRO A 343 -17.36 -5.06 -2.13
N THR A 344 -17.34 -3.83 -2.64
CA THR A 344 -17.61 -3.52 -4.05
C THR A 344 -16.47 -3.95 -4.98
N VAL A 345 -15.25 -4.13 -4.45
CA VAL A 345 -14.04 -4.47 -5.22
C VAL A 345 -13.98 -5.97 -5.55
N VAL A 346 -14.36 -6.83 -4.60
CA VAL A 346 -14.31 -8.29 -4.76
C VAL A 346 -15.65 -8.81 -5.26
N LYS A 347 -15.63 -9.66 -6.30
CA LYS A 347 -16.85 -10.21 -6.92
C LYS A 347 -16.99 -11.70 -6.60
N ALA A 348 -18.23 -12.17 -6.49
CA ALA A 348 -18.55 -13.57 -6.16
C ALA A 348 -17.85 -14.61 -7.07
N HIS A 349 -17.69 -14.33 -8.37
CA HIS A 349 -17.00 -15.25 -9.28
C HIS A 349 -15.50 -15.40 -8.99
N GLN A 350 -14.88 -14.43 -8.31
CA GLN A 350 -13.48 -14.53 -7.90
C GLN A 350 -13.34 -15.52 -6.74
N TRP A 351 -14.25 -15.50 -5.76
CA TRP A 351 -14.32 -16.53 -4.72
C TRP A 351 -14.63 -17.91 -5.28
N GLN A 352 -15.55 -17.99 -6.25
CA GLN A 352 -15.82 -19.25 -6.95
C GLN A 352 -14.54 -19.80 -7.61
N LYS A 353 -13.79 -18.96 -8.31
CA LYS A 353 -12.55 -19.39 -8.97
C LYS A 353 -11.44 -19.75 -7.99
N MET A 354 -11.38 -19.10 -6.83
CA MET A 354 -10.52 -19.50 -5.71
C MET A 354 -10.85 -20.92 -5.24
N HIS A 355 -12.14 -21.23 -5.06
CA HIS A 355 -12.59 -22.58 -4.72
C HIS A 355 -12.20 -23.60 -5.79
N ASP A 356 -12.57 -23.33 -7.04
CA ASP A 356 -12.38 -24.29 -8.14
C ASP A 356 -10.89 -24.65 -8.29
N ILE A 357 -10.00 -23.65 -8.17
CA ILE A 357 -8.56 -23.86 -8.30
C ILE A 357 -7.94 -24.45 -7.04
N TYR A 358 -8.10 -23.83 -5.88
CA TYR A 358 -7.30 -24.18 -4.68
C TYR A 358 -7.93 -25.25 -3.79
N VAL A 359 -9.22 -25.54 -3.99
CA VAL A 359 -9.94 -26.59 -3.25
C VAL A 359 -10.16 -27.80 -4.14
N MET A 360 -10.65 -27.57 -5.36
CA MET A 360 -11.01 -28.63 -6.31
C MET A 360 -9.92 -28.97 -7.32
N ASP A 361 -8.80 -28.24 -7.32
CA ASP A 361 -7.69 -28.41 -8.24
C ASP A 361 -8.12 -28.45 -9.72
N SER A 362 -9.02 -27.53 -10.12
CA SER A 362 -9.59 -27.49 -11.47
C SER A 362 -8.57 -27.22 -12.59
N LEU A 363 -7.31 -27.00 -12.26
CA LEU A 363 -6.21 -26.80 -13.20
C LEU A 363 -5.32 -28.05 -13.33
N ASP A 364 -5.65 -29.13 -12.62
CA ASP A 364 -4.92 -30.40 -12.59
C ASP A 364 -3.42 -30.18 -12.29
N LEU A 365 -3.12 -29.49 -11.18
CA LEU A 365 -1.77 -29.13 -10.77
C LEU A 365 -1.25 -29.93 -9.57
N ASP A 366 -1.95 -31.00 -9.18
CA ASP A 366 -1.68 -31.82 -7.99
C ASP A 366 -1.60 -30.96 -6.71
N LEU A 367 -2.46 -29.94 -6.61
CA LEU A 367 -2.41 -28.96 -5.51
C LEU A 367 -2.70 -29.63 -4.17
N ASN A 368 -3.57 -30.63 -4.18
CA ASN A 368 -3.98 -31.33 -2.97
C ASN A 368 -2.80 -32.09 -2.35
N GLU A 369 -2.09 -32.85 -3.17
CA GLU A 369 -0.88 -33.60 -2.83
C GLU A 369 0.25 -32.64 -2.46
N TRP A 370 0.41 -31.56 -3.22
CA TRP A 370 1.45 -30.58 -2.99
C TRP A 370 1.28 -29.85 -1.65
N PHE A 371 0.08 -29.36 -1.34
CA PHE A 371 -0.21 -28.77 -0.02
C PHE A 371 -0.05 -29.81 1.08
N GLN A 372 -0.50 -31.06 0.88
CA GLN A 372 -0.33 -32.12 1.87
C GLN A 372 1.15 -32.36 2.21
N ALA A 373 2.04 -32.27 1.21
CA ALA A 373 3.47 -32.48 1.39
C ALA A 373 4.20 -31.26 1.97
N HIS A 374 3.76 -30.04 1.64
CA HIS A 374 4.48 -28.82 1.98
C HIS A 374 3.84 -28.01 3.11
N SER A 375 2.51 -27.87 3.14
CA SER A 375 1.77 -27.24 4.24
C SER A 375 0.27 -27.53 4.15
N ALA A 376 -0.20 -28.55 4.87
CA ALA A 376 -1.62 -28.86 4.96
C ALA A 376 -2.39 -27.75 5.70
N GLU A 377 -1.73 -27.10 6.66
CA GLU A 377 -2.29 -25.96 7.38
C GLU A 377 -2.56 -24.77 6.45
N ALA A 378 -1.65 -24.43 5.52
CA ALA A 378 -1.87 -23.31 4.61
C ALA A 378 -3.14 -23.51 3.76
N ARG A 379 -3.36 -24.73 3.25
CA ARG A 379 -4.59 -25.07 2.52
C ARG A 379 -5.83 -24.99 3.42
N LEU A 380 -5.73 -25.47 4.66
CA LEU A 380 -6.79 -25.34 5.64
C LEU A 380 -7.17 -23.86 5.83
N ARG A 381 -6.19 -22.97 6.05
CA ARG A 381 -6.43 -21.53 6.22
C ARG A 381 -7.04 -20.88 4.98
N VAL A 382 -6.66 -21.31 3.77
CA VAL A 382 -7.32 -20.89 2.53
C VAL A 382 -8.81 -21.26 2.57
N MET A 383 -9.14 -22.53 2.85
CA MET A 383 -10.53 -22.99 2.94
C MET A 383 -11.33 -22.25 4.03
N GLU A 384 -10.70 -21.92 5.15
CA GLU A 384 -11.32 -21.14 6.23
C GLU A 384 -11.72 -19.74 5.76
N ARG A 385 -10.89 -19.06 4.96
CA ARG A 385 -11.24 -17.74 4.40
C ARG A 385 -12.42 -17.83 3.42
N LEU A 386 -12.50 -18.89 2.62
CA LEU A 386 -13.66 -19.13 1.73
C LEU A 386 -14.93 -19.41 2.55
N LEU A 387 -14.83 -20.23 3.60
CA LEU A 387 -15.95 -20.49 4.51
C LEU A 387 -16.38 -19.23 5.25
N ASP A 388 -15.44 -18.36 5.67
CA ASP A 388 -15.74 -17.07 6.28
C ASP A 388 -16.46 -16.12 5.31
N ALA A 389 -16.10 -16.11 4.03
CA ALA A 389 -16.82 -15.36 3.00
C ALA A 389 -18.29 -15.79 2.90
N ILE A 390 -18.58 -17.09 3.02
CA ILE A 390 -19.95 -17.60 3.07
C ILE A 390 -20.61 -17.25 4.41
N ARG A 391 -19.95 -17.54 5.53
CA ARG A 391 -20.44 -17.34 6.90
C ARG A 391 -20.83 -15.89 7.18
N LYS A 392 -20.04 -14.94 6.68
CA LYS A 392 -20.28 -13.49 6.81
C LYS A 392 -21.21 -12.92 5.73
N GLY A 393 -21.68 -13.76 4.80
CA GLY A 393 -22.63 -13.34 3.77
C GLY A 393 -22.03 -12.53 2.62
N TYR A 394 -20.70 -12.41 2.55
CA TYR A 394 -20.02 -11.74 1.44
C TYR A 394 -20.08 -12.53 0.14
N TRP A 395 -20.16 -13.86 0.24
CA TRP A 395 -20.24 -14.75 -0.91
C TRP A 395 -21.37 -15.75 -0.75
N ASN A 396 -22.41 -15.60 -1.58
CA ASN A 396 -23.46 -16.62 -1.71
C ASN A 396 -23.01 -17.71 -2.69
N ALA A 397 -22.22 -18.66 -2.19
CA ALA A 397 -21.71 -19.78 -2.98
C ALA A 397 -22.83 -20.75 -3.40
N PRO A 398 -22.76 -21.38 -4.59
CA PRO A 398 -23.66 -22.45 -4.97
C PRO A 398 -23.66 -23.61 -3.95
N GLN A 399 -24.79 -24.30 -3.77
CA GLN A 399 -24.89 -25.41 -2.80
C GLN A 399 -23.84 -26.50 -3.03
N GLN A 400 -23.52 -26.82 -4.29
CA GLN A 400 -22.49 -27.78 -4.64
C GLN A 400 -21.12 -27.35 -4.10
N THR A 401 -20.74 -26.09 -4.33
CA THR A 401 -19.50 -25.49 -3.83
C THR A 401 -19.46 -25.45 -2.30
N GLN A 402 -20.57 -25.14 -1.63
CA GLN A 402 -20.63 -25.18 -0.17
C GLN A 402 -20.36 -26.59 0.37
N ARG A 403 -20.96 -27.62 -0.27
CA ARG A 403 -20.78 -29.02 0.09
C ARG A 403 -19.35 -29.50 -0.15
N GLU A 404 -18.77 -29.16 -1.30
CA GLU A 404 -17.38 -29.52 -1.66
C GLU A 404 -16.39 -28.89 -0.68
N LEU A 405 -16.54 -27.59 -0.43
CA LEU A 405 -15.67 -26.84 0.48
C LEU A 405 -15.71 -27.38 1.90
N VAL A 406 -16.90 -27.61 2.47
CA VAL A 406 -17.01 -28.10 3.85
C VAL A 406 -16.50 -29.54 3.99
N ALA A 407 -16.74 -30.40 3.00
CA ALA A 407 -16.22 -31.76 3.00
C ALA A 407 -14.68 -31.78 2.92
N ALA A 408 -14.08 -30.95 2.05
CA ALA A 408 -12.63 -30.83 1.95
C ALA A 408 -12.01 -30.26 3.24
N TYR A 409 -12.68 -29.28 3.86
CA TYR A 409 -12.27 -28.72 5.14
C TYR A 409 -12.25 -29.75 6.27
N GLN A 410 -13.36 -30.49 6.46
CA GLN A 410 -13.46 -31.54 7.48
C GLN A 410 -12.42 -32.65 7.27
N ALA A 411 -12.25 -33.12 6.03
CA ALA A 411 -11.23 -34.12 5.70
C ALA A 411 -9.81 -33.61 6.02
N SER A 412 -9.54 -32.32 5.82
CA SER A 412 -8.25 -31.72 6.15
C SER A 412 -8.01 -31.63 7.66
N LEU A 413 -9.03 -31.34 8.46
CA LEU A 413 -8.91 -31.34 9.92
C LEU A 413 -8.61 -32.75 10.44
N GLU A 414 -9.42 -33.74 10.05
CA GLU A 414 -9.29 -35.13 10.52
C GLU A 414 -7.95 -35.76 10.12
N LYS A 415 -7.52 -35.56 8.86
CA LYS A 415 -6.31 -36.18 8.32
C LYS A 415 -5.03 -35.61 8.94
N ASN A 416 -5.04 -34.33 9.32
CA ASN A 416 -3.83 -33.60 9.69
C ASN A 416 -3.75 -33.23 11.18
N ASP A 417 -4.74 -33.63 12.00
CA ASP A 417 -4.83 -33.27 13.43
C ASP A 417 -4.74 -31.75 13.65
N LEU A 418 -5.42 -31.00 12.79
CA LEU A 418 -5.45 -29.53 12.81
C LEU A 418 -6.71 -29.01 13.50
N GLN A 419 -6.64 -27.77 13.98
CA GLN A 419 -7.75 -27.08 14.62
C GLN A 419 -8.32 -25.98 13.73
N ALA A 420 -9.62 -25.76 13.86
CA ALA A 420 -10.29 -24.62 13.24
C ALA A 420 -9.70 -23.29 13.76
N ALA A 421 -9.71 -22.25 12.93
CA ALA A 421 -9.21 -20.93 13.32
C ALA A 421 -9.88 -20.37 14.59
N HIS A 422 -11.20 -20.59 14.75
CA HIS A 422 -11.96 -20.16 15.92
C HIS A 422 -13.34 -20.86 16.00
N ASP A 423 -13.94 -20.88 17.19
CA ASP A 423 -15.20 -21.61 17.50
C ASP A 423 -16.38 -21.21 16.59
N LYS A 424 -16.51 -19.92 16.25
CA LYS A 424 -17.61 -19.44 15.38
C LYS A 424 -17.57 -20.05 13.98
N LEU A 425 -16.37 -20.33 13.45
CA LEU A 425 -16.19 -20.93 12.13
C LEU A 425 -16.43 -22.44 12.21
N ALA A 426 -15.87 -23.10 13.22
CA ALA A 426 -16.12 -24.52 13.50
C ALA A 426 -17.63 -24.82 13.58
N ALA A 427 -18.35 -24.07 14.41
CA ALA A 427 -19.80 -24.23 14.56
C ALA A 427 -20.58 -23.94 13.27
N PHE A 428 -20.10 -23.04 12.42
CA PHE A 428 -20.70 -22.79 11.11
C PHE A 428 -20.46 -23.95 10.15
N ALA A 429 -19.21 -24.43 10.07
CA ALA A 429 -18.83 -25.57 9.23
C ALA A 429 -19.62 -26.82 9.61
N ASP A 430 -19.80 -27.12 10.90
CA ASP A 430 -20.61 -28.25 11.35
C ASP A 430 -22.07 -28.16 10.93
N ARG A 431 -22.70 -26.98 11.11
CA ARG A 431 -24.09 -26.78 10.67
C ARG A 431 -24.22 -26.95 9.17
N LEU A 432 -23.24 -26.44 8.42
CA LEU A 432 -23.21 -26.55 6.97
C LEU A 432 -23.05 -28.02 6.52
N ALA A 433 -22.13 -28.75 7.14
CA ALA A 433 -21.89 -30.17 6.91
C ALA A 433 -23.13 -31.02 7.20
N ALA A 434 -23.76 -30.80 8.37
CA ALA A 434 -24.99 -31.47 8.76
C ALA A 434 -26.14 -31.22 7.75
N GLY A 435 -26.23 -29.99 7.21
CA GLY A 435 -27.19 -29.63 6.16
C GLY A 435 -27.05 -30.44 4.87
N PHE A 436 -25.87 -30.98 4.59
CA PHE A 436 -25.59 -31.87 3.46
C PHE A 436 -25.53 -33.36 3.83
N GLY A 437 -25.86 -33.72 5.07
CA GLY A 437 -25.79 -35.10 5.56
C GLY A 437 -24.35 -35.62 5.76
N LEU A 438 -23.38 -34.72 5.93
CA LEU A 438 -22.02 -35.06 6.31
C LEU A 438 -21.93 -35.18 7.84
N ASN A 439 -21.07 -36.07 8.33
CA ASN A 439 -20.87 -36.22 9.77
C ASN A 439 -20.14 -34.97 10.30
N PRO A 440 -20.58 -34.38 11.42
CA PRO A 440 -19.85 -33.30 12.06
C PRO A 440 -18.52 -33.84 12.59
N VAL A 441 -17.47 -33.02 12.51
CA VAL A 441 -16.22 -33.32 13.21
C VAL A 441 -16.48 -32.87 14.63
N ALA A 442 -16.49 -33.78 15.61
CA ALA A 442 -16.79 -33.40 17.00
C ALA A 442 -15.72 -32.42 17.52
N PHE A 443 -15.98 -31.11 17.46
CA PHE A 443 -15.06 -30.07 17.92
C PHE A 443 -14.95 -29.98 19.46
N ASP A 444 -15.66 -30.83 20.21
CA ASP A 444 -15.70 -30.88 21.68
C ASP A 444 -14.39 -31.36 22.36
N SER A 445 -13.33 -31.65 21.60
CA SER A 445 -12.02 -32.09 22.16
C SER A 445 -10.91 -31.03 22.12
N LEU A 446 -11.15 -29.84 21.58
CA LEU A 446 -10.11 -28.83 21.39
C LEU A 446 -10.33 -27.71 22.40
N GLY A 447 -9.56 -27.76 23.49
CA GLY A 447 -9.62 -26.79 24.58
C GLY A 447 -9.52 -25.34 24.08
N SER A 448 -10.01 -24.41 24.92
CA SER A 448 -10.09 -22.98 24.65
C SER A 448 -8.91 -22.44 23.84
N PRO A 449 -9.14 -21.51 22.89
CA PRO A 449 -8.06 -20.87 22.15
C PRO A 449 -7.02 -20.36 23.14
N GLN A 450 -5.78 -20.83 23.01
CA GLN A 450 -4.67 -20.14 23.64
C GLN A 450 -4.76 -18.70 23.13
N ALA A 451 -5.00 -17.78 24.08
CA ALA A 451 -5.02 -16.36 23.84
C ALA A 451 -3.83 -15.98 22.96
N ALA A 452 -4.06 -15.01 22.06
CA ALA A 452 -3.03 -14.33 21.29
C ALA A 452 -1.70 -14.35 22.06
N VAL A 453 -0.66 -14.92 21.46
CA VAL A 453 0.68 -14.96 22.03
C VAL A 453 1.01 -13.55 22.50
N GLU A 454 0.92 -13.32 23.80
CA GLU A 454 1.48 -12.15 24.43
C GLU A 454 2.96 -12.15 24.06
N VAL A 455 3.40 -11.08 23.40
CA VAL A 455 4.81 -10.80 23.20
C VAL A 455 5.41 -10.55 24.58
N ASN A 456 5.83 -11.62 25.27
CA ASN A 456 6.57 -11.54 26.51
C ASN A 456 7.65 -12.62 26.54
N THR A 457 8.87 -12.17 26.23
CA THR A 457 10.20 -12.68 26.62
C THR A 457 10.54 -14.14 26.24
N PRO A 458 11.66 -14.40 25.53
CA PRO A 458 11.93 -15.73 25.03
C PRO A 458 12.29 -16.70 26.17
N ALA A 459 11.39 -17.65 26.43
CA ALA A 459 11.75 -18.90 27.09
C ALA A 459 12.51 -19.77 26.08
N THR A 460 13.68 -20.25 26.50
CA THR A 460 14.65 -21.05 25.75
C THR A 460 14.03 -22.26 25.06
N ALA A 461 13.70 -22.11 23.77
CA ALA A 461 13.51 -23.22 22.87
C ALA A 461 14.85 -23.92 22.66
N VAL A 462 14.86 -25.25 22.76
CA VAL A 462 15.99 -26.08 22.32
C VAL A 462 16.04 -25.99 20.80
N THR A 463 16.77 -25.00 20.30
CA THR A 463 17.04 -24.82 18.87
C THR A 463 17.88 -25.99 18.39
N GLN A 464 17.36 -26.77 17.45
CA GLN A 464 18.22 -27.56 16.59
C GLN A 464 19.05 -26.56 15.78
N GLN A 465 20.35 -26.47 16.05
CA GLN A 465 21.26 -25.59 15.33
C GLN A 465 21.35 -26.06 13.87
N VAL A 466 20.59 -25.44 12.99
CA VAL A 466 20.85 -25.52 11.56
C VAL A 466 21.99 -24.55 11.28
N GLU A 467 23.21 -25.08 11.10
CA GLU A 467 24.33 -24.27 10.59
C GLU A 467 24.00 -23.87 9.15
N GLY A 468 23.50 -22.64 8.96
CA GLY A 468 23.54 -21.97 7.68
C GLY A 468 24.98 -21.89 7.16
N ARG A 469 25.16 -21.80 5.84
CA ARG A 469 26.50 -21.66 5.24
C ARG A 469 27.25 -20.52 5.92
N LYS A 470 28.30 -20.84 6.69
CA LYS A 470 29.21 -19.87 7.27
C LYS A 470 29.85 -19.07 6.13
N LEU A 471 29.53 -17.78 6.07
CA LEU A 471 30.28 -16.85 5.24
C LEU A 471 31.65 -16.69 5.90
N GLU A 472 32.66 -17.38 5.38
CA GLU A 472 34.03 -17.06 5.72
C GLU A 472 34.31 -15.65 5.22
N LYS A 473 34.82 -14.81 6.11
CA LYS A 473 35.42 -13.54 5.73
C LYS A 473 36.59 -13.88 4.83
N THR A 474 36.36 -13.87 3.52
CA THR A 474 37.45 -13.71 2.58
C THR A 474 38.05 -12.35 2.93
N MET A 475 39.17 -12.37 3.65
CA MET A 475 40.14 -11.30 3.47
C MET A 475 40.25 -11.21 1.96
N ARG A 476 39.81 -10.10 1.36
CA ARG A 476 40.32 -9.73 0.05
C ARG A 476 41.81 -9.96 0.19
N ARG A 477 42.33 -11.02 -0.45
CA ARG A 477 43.74 -11.11 -0.76
C ARG A 477 43.98 -9.74 -1.34
N GLY A 478 44.72 -8.91 -0.60
CA GLY A 478 45.06 -7.58 -1.08
C GLY A 478 45.43 -7.81 -2.52
N ALA A 479 44.75 -7.11 -3.44
CA ALA A 479 45.11 -7.18 -4.84
C ALA A 479 46.63 -7.14 -4.81
N ASP A 480 47.29 -8.23 -5.26
CA ASP A 480 48.72 -8.20 -5.46
C ASP A 480 48.85 -7.03 -6.41
N ALA A 481 49.15 -5.87 -5.84
CA ALA A 481 49.59 -4.71 -6.54
C ALA A 481 50.98 -5.18 -6.95
N ASP A 482 50.98 -5.97 -8.02
CA ASP A 482 52.09 -6.17 -8.90
C ASP A 482 52.36 -4.76 -9.39
N THR A 483 53.11 -4.04 -8.55
CA THR A 483 53.33 -2.62 -8.65
C THR A 483 54.33 -2.57 -9.78
N GLN A 484 53.79 -2.49 -10.98
CA GLN A 484 54.53 -2.48 -12.22
C GLN A 484 55.28 -1.15 -12.33
N TRP A 485 56.30 -0.93 -11.49
CA TRP A 485 57.11 0.30 -11.43
C TRP A 485 57.67 0.73 -12.80
N TRP A 486 57.67 -0.16 -13.80
CA TRP A 486 58.06 0.12 -15.18
C TRP A 486 57.15 1.12 -15.91
N TRP A 487 55.85 1.24 -15.59
CA TRP A 487 55.00 2.27 -16.22
C TRP A 487 55.29 3.69 -15.69
N LEU A 488 55.69 3.81 -14.41
CA LEU A 488 56.23 5.06 -13.87
C LEU A 488 57.57 5.41 -14.52
N ALA A 489 58.43 4.42 -14.78
CA ALA A 489 59.68 4.65 -15.51
C ALA A 489 59.43 5.12 -16.97
N LEU A 490 58.40 4.61 -17.64
CA LEU A 490 58.00 5.06 -18.97
C LEU A 490 57.45 6.50 -18.98
N LEU A 491 56.84 6.97 -17.90
CA LEU A 491 56.38 8.37 -17.76
C LEU A 491 57.53 9.36 -17.50
N ILE A 492 58.67 8.89 -16.97
CA ILE A 492 59.83 9.75 -16.67
C ILE A 492 60.79 9.87 -17.88
N LEU A 493 60.76 8.90 -18.81
CA LEU A 493 61.60 8.89 -20.03
C LEU A 493 61.45 10.14 -20.94
N PRO A 494 60.24 10.70 -21.15
CA PRO A 494 60.05 11.97 -21.86
C PRO A 494 60.69 13.18 -21.17
N LEU A 495 60.74 13.18 -19.83
CA LEU A 495 61.34 14.28 -19.05
C LEU A 495 62.86 14.29 -19.20
N PHE A 496 63.51 13.12 -19.18
CA PHE A 496 64.96 13.04 -19.43
C PHE A 496 65.34 13.34 -20.87
N THR A 497 64.54 12.90 -21.85
CA THR A 497 64.77 13.25 -23.26
C THR A 497 64.52 14.73 -23.53
N GLY A 498 63.53 15.34 -22.87
CA GLY A 498 63.30 16.78 -22.86
C GLY A 498 64.46 17.56 -22.25
N ALA A 499 64.92 17.17 -21.05
CA ALA A 499 66.06 17.80 -20.37
C ALA A 499 67.36 17.65 -21.17
N TYR A 500 67.62 16.49 -21.78
CA TYR A 500 68.79 16.28 -22.62
C TYR A 500 68.75 17.10 -23.92
N ARG A 501 67.57 17.21 -24.56
CA ARG A 501 67.38 18.11 -25.72
C ARG A 501 67.61 19.57 -25.35
N GLN A 502 67.09 20.00 -24.20
CA GLN A 502 67.27 21.37 -23.71
C GLN A 502 68.74 21.65 -23.39
N TYR A 503 69.43 20.75 -22.66
CA TYR A 503 70.87 20.85 -22.41
C TYR A 503 71.70 20.96 -23.70
N ARG A 504 71.39 20.15 -24.72
CA ARG A 504 72.07 20.24 -26.04
C ARG A 504 71.73 21.49 -26.85
N GLN A 505 70.58 22.13 -26.60
CA GLN A 505 70.26 23.42 -27.21
C GLN A 505 71.01 24.56 -26.51
N THR A 506 71.21 24.49 -25.19
CA THR A 506 71.96 25.52 -24.44
C THR A 506 73.47 25.49 -24.71
N GLU A 507 74.07 24.37 -25.11
CA GLU A 507 75.48 24.29 -25.54
C GLU A 507 75.74 24.78 -26.98
N ARG A 508 74.70 25.16 -27.73
CA ARG A 508 74.80 25.65 -29.12
C ARG A 508 74.37 27.11 -29.31
N THR A 509 74.31 27.90 -28.24
CA THR A 509 74.06 29.36 -28.25
C THR A 509 75.06 30.09 -27.38
#